data_AF-A0A9K3CZK6-F1
#
_entry.id   AF-A0A9K3CZK6-F1
#
_cell.length_a   1.000
_cell.length_b   1.000
_cell.length_c   1.000
_cell.angle_alpha   90.00
_cell.angle_beta   90.00
_cell.angle_gamma   90.00
#
_symmetry.space_group_name_H-M   'P 1'
#
loop_
_entity.id
_entity.type
_entity.pdbx_description
1 polymer ?
#
loop_
_entity_poly.entity_id
_entity_poly.type
_entity_poly.pdbx_seq_one_letter_code
_entity_poly.pdbx_strand_id
1 'polypeptide(L)'
;MAPAICVGKLSLYTLGGGFAPEHTLPISFDFGCDKPEIRSSPYYLGLKEERNKGEDFCNLINETIKAVRNKWPRCVFQFEDFSNDTAFRLLDRHRADGPIFNDDIQGTGCIAAAVVASAIRAQSIRRGHTIKASDQTWVMLGAGAGGIGVAERIAVLIEDEGCVA
;
A
#
# COMPACT_ATOMS: atom_id res chain seq x y z
N MET A 1 14.30 5.85 -11.49
CA MET A 1 13.13 6.45 -12.16
C MET A 1 11.87 5.81 -11.59
N ALA A 2 11.49 6.17 -10.36
CA ALA A 2 10.23 5.79 -9.72
C ALA A 2 9.11 6.88 -9.73
N PRO A 3 9.25 8.10 -10.28
CA PRO A 3 8.17 9.09 -10.18
C PRO A 3 6.96 8.73 -11.05
N ALA A 4 7.12 7.88 -12.06
CA ALA A 4 6.04 7.49 -12.97
C ALA A 4 4.90 6.75 -12.25
N ILE A 5 5.20 5.94 -11.22
CA ILE A 5 4.17 5.23 -10.45
C ILE A 5 3.32 6.22 -9.67
N CYS A 6 3.93 7.13 -8.92
CA CYS A 6 3.21 8.15 -8.16
C CYS A 6 2.34 9.03 -9.08
N VAL A 7 2.90 9.48 -10.21
CA VAL A 7 2.15 10.29 -11.20
C VAL A 7 0.99 9.49 -11.80
N GLY A 8 1.21 8.22 -12.12
CA GLY A 8 0.18 7.32 -12.65
C GLY A 8 -0.97 7.11 -11.67
N LYS A 9 -0.67 6.81 -10.40
CA LYS A 9 -1.67 6.69 -9.33
C LYS A 9 -2.47 7.97 -9.16
N LEU A 10 -1.81 9.12 -9.08
CA LEU A 10 -2.51 10.42 -8.94
C LEU A 10 -3.39 10.76 -10.16
N SER A 11 -2.99 10.30 -11.35
CA SER A 11 -3.85 10.38 -12.54
C SER A 11 -5.12 9.53 -12.38
N LEU A 12 -5.02 8.32 -11.81
CA LEU A 12 -6.19 7.49 -11.50
C LEU A 12 -7.06 8.10 -10.39
N TYR A 13 -6.48 8.74 -9.37
CA TYR A 13 -7.23 9.50 -8.38
C TYR A 13 -8.03 10.63 -9.00
N THR A 14 -7.45 11.33 -9.97
CA THR A 14 -8.13 12.40 -10.69
C THR A 14 -9.25 11.84 -11.55
N LEU A 15 -8.94 10.87 -12.42
CA LEU A 15 -9.88 10.35 -13.42
C LEU A 15 -11.00 9.48 -12.83
N GLY A 16 -10.67 8.60 -11.88
CA GLY A 16 -11.62 7.66 -11.29
C GLY A 16 -12.16 8.12 -9.94
N GLY A 17 -11.35 8.81 -9.15
CA GLY A 17 -11.73 9.30 -7.81
C GLY A 17 -12.28 10.72 -7.78
N GLY A 18 -12.16 11.49 -8.87
CA GLY A 18 -12.62 12.88 -8.93
C GLY A 18 -11.80 13.87 -8.11
N PHE A 19 -10.55 13.52 -7.76
CA PHE A 19 -9.66 14.41 -7.03
C PHE A 19 -9.21 15.56 -7.94
N ALA A 20 -9.21 16.79 -7.42
CA ALA A 20 -8.66 17.93 -8.16
C ALA A 20 -7.14 17.72 -8.33
N PRO A 21 -6.59 17.71 -9.56
CA PRO A 21 -5.19 17.40 -9.81
C PRO A 21 -4.24 18.39 -9.11
N GLU A 22 -4.64 19.66 -8.97
CA GLU A 22 -3.91 20.70 -8.23
C GLU A 22 -3.80 20.44 -6.72
N HIS A 23 -4.56 19.50 -6.18
CA HIS A 23 -4.51 19.07 -4.78
C HIS A 23 -3.74 17.75 -4.59
N THR A 24 -3.04 17.29 -5.62
CA THR A 24 -2.22 16.08 -5.57
C THR A 24 -0.74 16.42 -5.72
N LEU A 25 0.13 15.69 -5.01
CA LEU A 25 1.58 15.90 -5.06
C LEU A 25 2.31 14.56 -5.11
N PRO A 26 2.94 14.19 -6.25
CA PRO A 26 3.77 13.00 -6.32
C PRO A 26 5.11 13.26 -5.62
N ILE A 27 5.53 12.35 -4.74
CA ILE A 27 6.82 12.41 -4.06
C ILE A 27 7.56 11.09 -4.35
N SER A 28 8.77 11.20 -4.88
CA SER A 28 9.66 10.06 -5.10
C SER A 28 10.96 10.32 -4.35
N PHE A 29 11.32 9.40 -3.45
CA PHE A 29 12.57 9.48 -2.72
C PHE A 29 13.67 8.73 -3.47
N ASP A 30 14.70 9.44 -3.91
CA ASP A 30 15.90 8.80 -4.43
C ASP A 30 16.87 8.54 -3.29
N PHE A 31 16.97 7.27 -2.89
CA PHE A 31 17.91 6.80 -1.88
C PHE A 31 19.09 6.04 -2.49
N GLY A 32 19.28 6.11 -3.81
CA GLY A 32 20.26 5.29 -4.53
C GLY A 32 19.67 4.00 -5.12
N CYS A 33 20.52 3.25 -5.79
CA CYS A 33 20.16 2.06 -6.56
C CYS A 33 21.13 0.90 -6.32
N ASP A 34 20.60 -0.25 -5.92
CA ASP A 34 21.39 -1.47 -5.68
C ASP A 34 21.71 -2.25 -6.97
N LYS A 35 21.21 -1.81 -8.14
CA LYS A 35 21.43 -2.48 -9.43
C LYS A 35 22.59 -1.82 -10.18
N PRO A 36 23.79 -2.42 -10.24
CA PRO A 36 24.96 -1.80 -10.87
C PRO A 36 24.74 -1.46 -12.34
N GLU A 37 23.98 -2.27 -13.07
CA GLU A 37 23.64 -2.08 -14.48
C GLU A 37 22.79 -0.84 -14.73
N ILE A 38 21.89 -0.49 -13.79
CA ILE A 38 21.12 0.76 -13.86
C ILE A 38 22.04 1.93 -13.50
N ARG A 39 22.82 1.77 -12.45
CA ARG A 39 23.64 2.84 -11.86
C ARG A 39 24.78 3.30 -12.76
N SER A 40 25.36 2.37 -13.51
CA SER A 40 26.42 2.60 -14.49
C SER A 40 25.90 3.18 -15.81
N SER A 41 24.59 3.16 -16.04
CA SER A 41 24.01 3.69 -17.28
C SER A 41 24.30 5.19 -17.43
N PRO A 42 24.73 5.65 -18.62
CA PRO A 42 24.91 7.08 -18.88
C PRO A 42 23.57 7.83 -18.89
N TYR A 43 22.45 7.14 -19.08
CA TYR A 43 21.10 7.70 -19.12
C TYR A 43 20.39 7.69 -17.77
N TYR A 44 20.99 7.12 -16.72
CA TYR A 44 20.39 7.11 -15.40
C TYR A 44 20.56 8.47 -14.72
N LEU A 45 19.43 9.13 -14.46
CA LEU A 45 19.36 10.48 -13.88
C LEU A 45 19.30 10.48 -12.34
N GLY A 46 19.21 9.31 -11.71
CA GLY A 46 19.14 9.21 -10.25
C GLY A 46 20.52 9.18 -9.59
N LEU A 47 20.52 9.00 -8.27
CA LEU A 47 21.75 8.88 -7.47
C LEU A 47 22.58 7.66 -7.90
N LYS A 48 23.82 7.88 -8.32
CA LYS A 48 24.74 6.83 -8.79
C LYS A 48 25.45 6.09 -7.65
N GLU A 49 24.75 5.89 -6.54
CA GLU A 49 25.25 5.28 -5.31
C GLU A 49 24.38 4.08 -4.90
N GLU A 50 24.94 3.17 -4.10
CA GLU A 50 24.16 2.09 -3.50
C GLU A 50 23.04 2.64 -2.62
N ARG A 51 21.98 1.85 -2.44
CA ARG A 51 20.82 2.33 -1.71
C ARG A 51 21.19 2.56 -0.24
N ASN A 52 20.96 3.76 0.26
CA ASN A 52 21.00 4.03 1.70
C ASN A 52 19.82 3.32 2.39
N LYS A 53 20.10 2.64 3.50
CA LYS A 53 19.19 1.74 4.21
C LYS A 53 19.15 2.10 5.70
N GLY A 54 18.23 1.49 6.43
CA GLY A 54 18.18 1.61 7.88
C GLY A 54 17.37 2.83 8.33
N GLU A 55 17.88 3.55 9.33
CA GLU A 55 17.13 4.60 10.03
C GLU A 55 17.18 5.94 9.30
N ASP A 56 18.27 6.26 8.61
CA ASP A 56 18.38 7.50 7.81
C ASP A 56 17.28 7.59 6.75
N PHE A 57 16.98 6.46 6.12
CA PHE A 57 15.86 6.31 5.19
C PHE A 57 14.53 6.71 5.84
N CYS A 58 14.24 6.16 7.02
CA CYS A 58 13.00 6.44 7.73
C CYS A 58 12.95 7.86 8.28
N ASN A 59 14.09 8.41 8.71
CA ASN A 59 14.19 9.77 9.23
C ASN A 59 13.84 10.80 8.15
N LEU A 60 14.34 10.63 6.92
CA LEU A 60 14.00 11.54 5.82
C LEU A 60 12.50 11.50 5.48
N ILE A 61 11.90 10.31 5.46
CA ILE A 61 10.46 10.17 5.22
C ILE A 61 9.66 10.81 6.35
N ASN A 62 10.08 10.60 7.60
CA ASN A 62 9.42 11.16 8.77
C ASN A 62 9.51 12.69 8.79
N GLU A 63 10.66 13.25 8.46
CA GLU A 63 10.84 14.70 8.28
C GLU A 63 9.91 15.24 7.18
N THR A 64 9.83 14.54 6.04
CA THR A 64 8.96 14.92 4.93
C THR A 64 7.49 14.92 5.34
N ILE A 65 7.01 13.87 6.02
CA ILE A 65 5.63 13.78 6.51
C ILE A 65 5.33 14.92 7.49
N LYS A 66 6.25 15.21 8.43
CA LYS A 66 6.11 16.31 9.38
C LYS A 66 6.03 17.66 8.67
N ALA A 67 6.90 17.91 7.70
CA ALA A 67 6.92 19.16 6.93
C ALA A 67 5.62 19.34 6.13
N VAL A 68 5.16 18.29 5.46
CA VAL A 68 3.91 18.31 4.69
C VAL A 68 2.70 18.50 5.62
N ARG A 69 2.63 17.82 6.77
CA ARG A 69 1.54 18.00 7.75
C ARG A 69 1.54 19.38 8.40
N ASN A 70 2.71 19.98 8.63
CA ASN A 70 2.79 21.34 9.13
C ASN A 70 2.12 22.33 8.16
N LYS A 71 2.30 22.12 6.85
CA LYS A 71 1.70 22.96 5.80
C LYS A 71 0.25 22.58 5.47
N TRP A 72 -0.06 21.28 5.46
CA TRP A 72 -1.36 20.71 5.09
C TRP A 72 -1.75 19.61 6.10
N PRO A 73 -2.34 19.98 7.25
CA PRO A 73 -2.59 19.05 8.37
C PRO A 73 -3.52 17.88 8.04
N ARG A 74 -4.38 18.04 7.03
CA ARG A 74 -5.36 17.02 6.59
C ARG A 74 -4.92 16.27 5.32
N CYS A 75 -3.67 16.44 4.89
CA CYS A 75 -3.14 15.71 3.75
C CYS A 75 -3.20 14.20 4.01
N VAL A 76 -3.69 13.45 3.02
CA VAL A 76 -3.68 11.99 3.05
C VAL A 76 -2.40 11.51 2.42
N PHE A 77 -1.66 10.67 3.14
CA PHE A 77 -0.44 10.05 2.62
C PHE A 77 -0.74 8.63 2.13
N GLN A 78 -0.30 8.33 0.92
CA GLN A 78 -0.26 6.97 0.39
C GLN A 78 1.19 6.56 0.19
N PHE A 79 1.58 5.45 0.80
CA PHE A 79 2.81 4.75 0.46
C PHE A 79 2.57 3.75 -0.67
N GLU A 80 3.54 3.64 -1.57
CA GLU A 80 3.50 2.80 -2.77
C GLU A 80 4.91 2.27 -3.07
N ASP A 81 5.01 1.01 -3.48
CA ASP A 81 6.22 0.37 -4.01
C ASP A 81 7.45 0.41 -3.07
N PHE A 82 7.20 0.32 -1.75
CA PHE A 82 8.27 0.07 -0.79
C PHE A 82 8.58 -1.42 -0.66
N SER A 83 9.82 -1.78 -0.32
CA SER A 83 10.14 -3.16 0.05
C SER A 83 9.30 -3.62 1.24
N ASN A 84 8.96 -4.91 1.33
CA ASN A 84 8.08 -5.45 2.38
C ASN A 84 8.41 -4.92 3.78
N ASP A 85 9.67 -5.08 4.23
CA ASP A 85 10.10 -4.65 5.57
C ASP A 85 9.91 -3.15 5.80
N THR A 86 10.17 -2.35 4.76
CA THR A 86 10.04 -0.90 4.82
C THR A 86 8.57 -0.47 4.83
N ALA A 87 7.73 -1.13 4.02
CA ALA A 87 6.30 -0.84 3.92
C ALA A 87 5.60 -1.03 5.27
N PHE A 88 5.82 -2.18 5.92
CA PHE A 88 5.26 -2.44 7.26
C PHE A 88 5.80 -1.46 8.30
N ARG A 89 7.13 -1.27 8.33
CA ARG A 89 7.77 -0.38 9.31
C ARG A 89 7.27 1.07 9.22
N LEU A 90 7.12 1.61 8.00
CA LEU A 90 6.60 2.96 7.80
C LEU A 90 5.12 3.07 8.14
N LEU A 91 4.32 2.07 7.77
CA LEU A 91 2.90 2.04 8.08
C LEU A 91 2.67 2.03 9.59
N ASP A 92 3.34 1.13 10.32
CA ASP A 92 3.20 1.02 11.78
C ASP A 92 3.66 2.29 12.50
N ARG A 93 4.73 2.91 12.01
CA ARG A 93 5.27 4.14 12.60
C ARG A 93 4.32 5.33 12.47
N HIS A 94 3.52 5.41 11.40
CA HIS A 94 2.77 6.63 11.07
C HIS A 94 1.25 6.51 11.07
N ARG A 95 0.69 5.30 11.11
CA ARG A 95 -0.76 5.05 11.07
C ARG A 95 -1.55 5.74 12.18
N ALA A 96 -0.92 6.03 13.32
CA ALA A 96 -1.54 6.73 14.45
C ALA A 96 -1.49 8.26 14.32
N ASP A 97 -0.65 8.80 13.43
CA ASP A 97 -0.31 10.23 13.38
C ASP A 97 -1.23 11.04 12.45
N GLY A 98 -2.22 10.41 11.81
CA GLY A 98 -3.16 11.04 10.88
C GLY A 98 -3.46 10.17 9.65
N PRO A 99 -4.16 10.70 8.64
CA PRO A 99 -4.57 9.94 7.46
C PRO A 99 -3.36 9.46 6.65
N ILE A 100 -3.03 8.17 6.79
CA ILE A 100 -1.97 7.50 6.04
C ILE A 100 -2.32 6.04 5.83
N PHE A 101 -1.95 5.51 4.68
CA PHE A 101 -2.11 4.10 4.36
C PHE A 101 -1.04 3.65 3.36
N ASN A 102 -0.88 2.35 3.21
CA ASN A 102 -0.07 1.74 2.17
C ASN A 102 -0.98 0.95 1.22
N ASP A 103 -0.93 1.27 -0.08
CA ASP A 103 -1.85 0.68 -1.06
C ASP A 103 -1.50 -0.79 -1.37
N ASP A 104 -0.21 -1.13 -1.38
CA ASP A 104 0.27 -2.49 -1.61
C ASP A 104 -0.24 -3.47 -0.55
N ILE A 105 -0.30 -3.04 0.71
CA ILE A 105 -0.82 -3.82 1.85
C ILE A 105 -2.34 -3.67 1.90
N GLN A 106 -2.83 -2.47 2.19
CA GLN A 106 -4.22 -2.24 2.58
C GLN A 106 -5.14 -2.15 1.37
N GLY A 107 -4.70 -1.51 0.28
CA GLY A 107 -5.46 -1.41 -0.97
C GLY A 107 -5.68 -2.77 -1.62
N THR A 108 -4.60 -3.54 -1.80
CA THR A 108 -4.65 -4.93 -2.29
C THR A 108 -5.54 -5.80 -1.41
N GLY A 109 -5.40 -5.70 -0.09
CA GLY A 109 -6.25 -6.42 0.85
C GLY A 109 -7.74 -6.10 0.67
N CYS A 110 -8.08 -4.81 0.58
CA CYS A 110 -9.47 -4.35 0.44
C CYS A 110 -10.11 -4.90 -0.83
N ILE A 111 -9.45 -4.80 -1.99
CA ILE A 111 -10.02 -5.28 -3.25
C ILE A 111 -10.14 -6.82 -3.26
N ALA A 112 -9.16 -7.54 -2.72
CA ALA A 112 -9.22 -8.99 -2.62
C ALA A 112 -10.38 -9.46 -1.71
N ALA A 113 -10.56 -8.83 -0.56
CA ALA A 113 -11.68 -9.11 0.34
C ALA A 113 -13.03 -8.81 -0.31
N ALA A 114 -13.16 -7.72 -1.07
CA ALA A 114 -14.39 -7.40 -1.79
C ALA A 114 -14.75 -8.47 -2.85
N VAL A 115 -13.73 -8.96 -3.59
CA VAL A 115 -13.90 -10.07 -4.56
C VAL A 115 -14.32 -11.35 -3.85
N VAL A 116 -13.66 -11.68 -2.74
CA VAL A 116 -13.98 -12.85 -1.91
C VAL A 116 -15.40 -12.79 -1.38
N ALA A 117 -15.81 -11.68 -0.78
CA ALA A 117 -17.17 -11.49 -0.27
C ALA A 117 -18.22 -11.65 -1.38
N SER A 118 -17.91 -11.13 -2.58
CA SER A 118 -18.76 -11.28 -3.77
C SER A 118 -18.87 -12.75 -4.20
N ALA A 119 -17.77 -13.49 -4.18
CA ALA A 119 -17.74 -14.92 -4.52
C ALA A 119 -18.53 -15.77 -3.51
N ILE A 120 -18.36 -15.52 -2.21
CA ILE A 120 -19.13 -16.19 -1.14
C ILE A 120 -20.63 -15.93 -1.30
N ARG A 121 -21.02 -14.68 -1.60
CA ARG A 121 -22.41 -14.32 -1.87
C ARG A 121 -22.96 -15.06 -3.09
N ALA A 122 -22.22 -15.09 -4.19
CA ALA A 122 -22.63 -15.81 -5.41
C ALA A 122 -22.80 -17.32 -5.14
N GLN A 123 -21.90 -17.91 -4.36
CA GLN A 123 -21.99 -19.30 -3.96
C GLN A 123 -23.21 -19.57 -3.06
N SER A 124 -23.50 -18.66 -2.12
CA SER A 124 -24.67 -18.75 -1.24
C SER A 124 -25.97 -18.78 -2.04
N ILE A 125 -26.11 -17.87 -3.01
CA ILE A 125 -27.26 -17.84 -3.93
C ILE A 125 -27.37 -19.16 -4.70
N ARG A 126 -26.26 -19.66 -5.25
CA ARG A 126 -26.25 -20.90 -6.05
C ARG A 126 -26.63 -22.14 -5.24
N ARG A 127 -26.28 -22.18 -3.95
CA ARG A 127 -26.55 -23.34 -3.08
C ARG A 127 -27.87 -23.25 -2.32
N GLY A 128 -28.53 -22.09 -2.32
CA GLY A 128 -29.81 -21.88 -1.62
C GLY A 128 -29.68 -21.76 -0.10
N HIS A 129 -28.47 -21.55 0.42
CA HIS A 129 -28.23 -21.28 1.85
C HIS A 129 -27.03 -20.34 2.00
N THR A 130 -26.97 -19.61 3.11
CA THR A 130 -25.84 -18.74 3.44
C THR A 130 -24.56 -19.56 3.65
N ILE A 131 -23.48 -19.14 3.01
CA ILE A 131 -22.12 -19.63 3.20
C ILE A 131 -21.33 -18.51 3.85
N LYS A 132 -20.52 -18.85 4.84
CA LYS A 132 -19.69 -17.91 5.57
C LYS A 132 -18.25 -17.93 5.10
N ALA A 133 -17.55 -16.82 5.30
CA ALA A 133 -16.10 -16.76 5.14
C ALA A 133 -15.40 -17.70 6.14
N SER A 134 -15.96 -17.85 7.33
CA SER A 134 -15.52 -18.80 8.36
C SER A 134 -15.62 -20.28 7.95
N ASP A 135 -16.44 -20.61 6.95
CA ASP A 135 -16.61 -21.99 6.46
C ASP A 135 -15.54 -22.38 5.42
N GLN A 136 -14.70 -21.44 4.98
CA GLN A 136 -13.70 -21.66 3.94
C GLN A 136 -12.33 -21.98 4.54
N THR A 137 -11.54 -22.76 3.79
CA THR A 137 -10.10 -22.93 4.05
C THR A 137 -9.31 -21.95 3.20
N TRP A 138 -8.57 -21.06 3.84
CA TRP A 138 -7.78 -20.03 3.17
C TRP A 138 -6.32 -20.47 3.05
N VAL A 139 -5.74 -20.33 1.85
CA VAL A 139 -4.32 -20.59 1.59
C VAL A 139 -3.74 -19.38 0.86
N MET A 140 -2.70 -18.78 1.44
CA MET A 140 -1.99 -17.65 0.85
C MET A 140 -0.67 -18.13 0.24
N LEU A 141 -0.54 -18.05 -1.08
CA LEU A 141 0.72 -18.32 -1.77
C LEU A 141 1.52 -17.02 -1.91
N GLY A 142 2.28 -16.69 -0.86
CA GLY A 142 3.12 -15.49 -0.78
C GLY A 142 2.87 -14.71 0.50
N ALA A 143 3.95 -14.42 1.24
CA ALA A 143 3.90 -13.75 2.55
C ALA A 143 4.54 -12.34 2.52
N GLY A 144 4.41 -11.64 1.39
CA GLY A 144 4.81 -10.24 1.25
C GLY A 144 3.69 -9.27 1.62
N ALA A 145 3.93 -7.97 1.42
CA ALA A 145 2.99 -6.88 1.72
C ALA A 145 1.55 -7.16 1.26
N GLY A 146 1.35 -7.49 -0.02
CA GLY A 146 0.02 -7.78 -0.56
C GLY A 146 -0.60 -9.08 -0.01
N GLY A 147 0.19 -10.13 0.18
CA GLY A 147 -0.31 -11.42 0.69
C GLY A 147 -0.79 -11.32 2.14
N ILE A 148 -0.03 -10.62 2.98
CA ILE A 148 -0.42 -10.32 4.36
C ILE A 148 -1.64 -9.39 4.38
N GLY A 149 -1.65 -8.33 3.57
CA GLY A 149 -2.80 -7.42 3.48
C GLY A 149 -4.10 -8.13 3.10
N VAL A 150 -4.04 -9.09 2.16
CA VAL A 150 -5.17 -9.97 1.81
C VAL A 150 -5.60 -10.83 3.00
N ALA A 151 -4.65 -11.50 3.66
CA ALA A 151 -4.94 -12.36 4.81
C ALA A 151 -5.61 -11.57 5.96
N GLU A 152 -5.10 -10.37 6.27
CA GLU A 152 -5.68 -9.49 7.28
C GLU A 152 -7.12 -9.10 6.95
N ARG A 153 -7.41 -8.76 5.69
CA ARG A 153 -8.78 -8.35 5.30
C ARG A 153 -9.75 -9.53 5.25
N ILE A 154 -9.27 -10.73 4.93
CA ILE A 154 -10.07 -11.96 5.08
C ILE A 154 -10.35 -12.25 6.55
N ALA A 155 -9.36 -12.06 7.44
CA ALA A 155 -9.58 -12.22 8.87
C ALA A 155 -10.68 -11.27 9.38
N VAL A 156 -10.68 -10.00 8.96
CA VAL A 156 -11.76 -9.05 9.28
C VAL A 156 -13.13 -9.54 8.79
N LEU A 157 -13.22 -10.11 7.57
CA LEU A 157 -14.49 -10.69 7.09
C LEU A 157 -15.00 -11.84 7.98
N ILE A 158 -14.08 -12.64 8.54
CA ILE A 158 -14.41 -13.74 9.45
C ILE A 158 -14.80 -13.18 10.83
N GLU A 159 -14.11 -12.15 11.32
CA GLU A 159 -14.45 -11.46 12.57
C GLU A 159 -15.83 -10.81 12.53
N ASP A 160 -16.20 -10.21 11.39
CA ASP A 160 -17.53 -9.63 11.16
C ASP A 160 -18.66 -10.68 11.23
N GLU A 161 -18.33 -11.97 11.07
CA GLU A 161 -19.25 -13.10 11.25
C GLU A 161 -19.36 -13.58 12.71
N GLY A 162 -18.65 -12.92 13.64
CA GLY A 162 -18.62 -13.20 15.07
C GLY A 162 -17.58 -14.24 15.49
N CYS A 163 -16.66 -14.60 14.61
CA CYS A 163 -15.55 -15.50 14.92
C CYS A 163 -14.36 -14.75 15.51
N VAL A 164 -13.49 -15.45 16.24
CA VAL A 164 -12.21 -14.90 16.71
C VAL A 164 -11.14 -15.30 15.69
N ALA A 165 -10.38 -14.33 15.19
CA ALA A 165 -9.25 -14.56 14.29
C ALA A 165 -8.03 -15.17 14.99
#